data_AF-A0A7J8N7F5-F1
#
_entry.id   AF-A0A7J8N7F5-F1
#
_cell.length_a   1.000
_cell.length_b   1.000
_cell.length_c   1.000
_cell.angle_alpha   90.00
_cell.angle_beta   90.00
_cell.angle_gamma   90.00
#
_symmetry.space_group_name_H-M   'P 1'
#
loop_
_entity.id
_entity.type
_entity.pdbx_description
1 polymer ?
#
loop_
_entity_poly.entity_id
_entity_poly.type
_entity_poly.pdbx_seq_one_letter_code
_entity_poly.pdbx_strand_id
1 'polypeptide(L)'
;DNFDGPAVGEVAVEAQLYEEAFAIFKKFNLNVQAVNVLLDNIRSIDRAVEFAFRVEEDAVWSQVAKAQLREGLVSDAIESFIRADDATQFLDVIRASEGADVYPDLVRYLLMVRQKVKEPKVDGELIYAYAKIDRLGEIEEFIVMPNVANLQNVGDRLFDEALYEAAKIIFAFISNWAKLAVTLVRLKQFQGAVDAARKANSAKTWKEVCFACVDAEEFRLAQICGLNIIIQVDDLEEVSEYYQNRGCFNELISLMESGLGLERAHMGIFTELGVLYARYRYEKLMEHIKLFSTRLNIPKLIRACDEQQHWKELTYLYIQYDEFDNAATTVMNHSPEAWDHMQFKDIIVKVASVELYYKAVHFYLQEHPDLINDMLNVLALRVDHTRVVDIMRKAGHLRLVKPYMVAVQSNNVSAVNEALNEIYVEEEDYDRLRESIDLHDNFDQIGLAQKIEKHELLEMRRVAAYIYKKAGRWKQSIALSKKDKHYRDAMETASQSGERELAEELLVYFIEQVLNSF
;
A
#
# COMPACT_ATOMS: atom_id res chain seq x y z
N ASP A 1 74.64 -23.22 60.94
CA ASP A 1 74.83 -21.94 60.22
C ASP A 1 75.41 -22.06 58.81
N ASN A 2 75.85 -23.25 58.35
CA ASN A 2 76.31 -23.49 56.97
C ASN A 2 75.40 -24.46 56.16
N PHE A 3 74.11 -24.54 56.49
CA PHE A 3 73.16 -25.32 55.69
C PHE A 3 72.44 -24.38 54.72
N ASP A 4 72.32 -24.80 53.47
CA ASP A 4 71.56 -24.10 52.43
C ASP A 4 70.06 -24.18 52.78
N GLY A 5 69.58 -23.21 53.56
CA GLY A 5 68.21 -23.13 54.06
C GLY A 5 67.13 -23.34 52.99
N PRO A 6 67.24 -22.72 51.79
CA PRO A 6 66.35 -23.01 50.66
C PRO A 6 66.34 -24.49 50.24
N ALA A 7 67.52 -25.11 50.05
CA ALA A 7 67.61 -26.49 49.57
C ALA A 7 67.08 -27.50 50.61
N VAL A 8 67.30 -27.27 51.90
CA VAL A 8 66.76 -28.14 52.96
C VAL A 8 65.24 -27.98 53.07
N GLY A 9 64.71 -26.77 52.86
CA GLY A 9 63.27 -26.52 52.81
C GLY A 9 62.61 -27.22 51.62
N GLU A 10 63.21 -27.18 50.43
CA GLU A 10 62.70 -27.87 49.23
C GLU A 10 62.69 -29.40 49.41
N VAL A 11 63.76 -29.98 49.95
CA VAL A 11 63.82 -31.42 50.27
C VAL A 11 62.76 -31.82 51.31
N ALA A 12 62.47 -30.95 52.28
CA ALA A 12 61.42 -31.20 53.27
C ALA A 12 60.01 -31.16 52.65
N VAL A 13 59.77 -30.29 51.65
CA VAL A 13 58.53 -30.28 50.87
C VAL A 13 58.38 -31.56 50.04
N GLU A 14 59.46 -32.02 49.38
CA GLU A 14 59.47 -33.28 48.62
C GLU A 14 59.22 -34.50 49.53
N ALA A 15 59.70 -34.45 50.77
CA ALA A 15 59.50 -35.49 51.78
C ALA A 15 58.13 -35.45 52.49
N GLN A 16 57.21 -34.55 52.09
CA GLN A 16 55.88 -34.33 52.70
C GLN A 16 55.91 -33.83 54.16
N LEU A 17 57.05 -33.28 54.62
CA LEU A 17 57.22 -32.69 55.96
C LEU A 17 56.92 -31.19 55.92
N TYR A 18 55.65 -30.84 55.73
CA TYR A 18 55.24 -29.48 55.38
C TYR A 18 55.32 -28.48 56.56
N GLU A 19 55.09 -28.91 57.80
CA GLU A 19 55.19 -28.04 58.99
C GLU A 19 56.66 -27.73 59.31
N GLU A 20 57.56 -28.71 59.13
CA GLU A 20 59.00 -28.54 59.26
C GLU A 20 59.55 -27.65 58.15
N ALA A 21 59.10 -27.85 56.90
CA ALA A 21 59.45 -26.98 55.78
C ALA A 21 59.03 -25.52 56.04
N PHE A 22 57.81 -25.28 56.55
CA PHE A 22 57.35 -23.94 56.91
C PHE A 22 58.21 -23.30 58.02
N ALA A 23 58.55 -24.05 59.08
CA ALA A 23 59.40 -23.55 60.16
C ALA A 23 60.83 -23.22 59.67
N ILE A 24 61.37 -24.02 58.73
CA ILE A 24 62.67 -23.79 58.09
C ILE A 24 62.61 -22.51 57.25
N PHE A 25 61.66 -22.39 56.31
CA PHE A 25 61.55 -21.20 55.47
C PHE A 25 61.32 -19.91 56.29
N LYS A 26 60.53 -19.99 57.37
CA LYS A 26 60.34 -18.89 58.32
C LYS A 26 61.64 -18.49 59.04
N LYS A 27 62.49 -19.46 59.40
CA LYS A 27 63.76 -19.20 60.09
C LYS A 27 64.81 -18.55 59.18
N PHE A 28 64.73 -18.80 57.87
CA PHE A 28 65.65 -18.25 56.87
C PHE A 28 65.12 -16.98 56.18
N ASN A 29 64.02 -16.37 56.67
CA ASN A 29 63.36 -15.20 56.09
C ASN A 29 62.92 -15.39 54.61
N LEU A 30 62.67 -16.63 54.19
CA LEU A 30 62.15 -16.96 52.86
C LEU A 30 60.61 -16.92 52.90
N ASN A 31 60.05 -15.75 53.15
CA ASN A 31 58.64 -15.56 53.50
C ASN A 31 57.67 -15.98 52.38
N VAL A 32 58.03 -15.76 51.11
CA VAL A 32 57.22 -16.19 49.94
C VAL A 32 57.14 -17.72 49.86
N GLN A 33 58.27 -18.41 50.06
CA GLN A 33 58.32 -19.87 50.04
C GLN A 33 57.58 -20.46 51.26
N ALA A 34 57.70 -19.83 52.43
CA ALA A 34 56.98 -20.22 53.63
C ALA A 34 55.45 -20.15 53.43
N VAL A 35 54.95 -19.08 52.80
CA VAL A 35 53.52 -18.92 52.51
C VAL A 35 53.05 -19.87 51.42
N ASN A 36 53.84 -20.11 50.38
CA ASN A 36 53.49 -21.11 49.36
C ASN A 36 53.33 -22.52 49.96
N VAL A 37 54.17 -22.89 50.95
CA VAL A 37 54.00 -24.17 51.67
C VAL A 37 52.68 -24.21 52.45
N LEU A 38 52.29 -23.12 53.10
CA LEU A 38 51.01 -23.02 53.80
C LEU A 38 49.80 -23.10 52.85
N LEU A 39 49.91 -22.48 51.68
CA LEU A 39 48.82 -22.38 50.70
C LEU A 39 48.68 -23.64 49.83
N ASP A 40 49.77 -24.11 49.22
CA ASP A 40 49.71 -25.20 48.24
C ASP A 40 49.69 -26.59 48.90
N ASN A 41 50.43 -26.77 50.00
CA ASN A 41 50.60 -28.08 50.63
C ASN A 41 49.72 -28.28 51.87
N ILE A 42 49.70 -27.31 52.78
CA ILE A 42 48.90 -27.39 54.03
C ILE A 42 47.44 -26.96 53.79
N ARG A 43 47.19 -26.17 52.73
CA ARG A 43 45.87 -25.63 52.35
C ARG A 43 45.14 -24.90 53.48
N SER A 44 45.88 -24.21 54.34
CA SER A 44 45.31 -23.44 55.44
C SER A 44 45.41 -21.94 55.17
N ILE A 45 44.32 -21.38 54.62
CA ILE A 45 44.24 -19.97 54.25
C ILE A 45 44.30 -19.07 55.50
N ASP A 46 43.59 -19.43 56.58
CA ASP A 46 43.58 -18.64 57.82
C ASP A 46 44.97 -18.46 58.42
N ARG A 47 45.77 -19.53 58.44
CA ARG A 47 47.16 -19.49 58.91
C ARG A 47 48.06 -18.69 57.98
N ALA A 48 47.82 -18.75 56.68
CA ALA A 48 48.55 -17.95 55.70
C ALA A 48 48.23 -16.45 55.84
N VAL A 49 46.97 -16.09 56.11
CA VAL A 49 46.54 -14.72 56.40
C VAL A 49 47.17 -14.22 57.70
N GLU A 50 47.13 -15.00 58.79
CA GLU A 50 47.80 -14.64 60.05
C GLU A 50 49.31 -14.43 59.87
N PHE A 51 49.95 -15.25 59.04
CA PHE A 51 51.37 -15.11 58.73
C PHE A 51 51.63 -13.86 57.90
N ALA A 52 50.78 -13.55 56.91
CA ALA A 52 50.88 -12.32 56.12
C ALA A 52 50.70 -11.06 56.97
N PHE A 53 49.79 -11.06 57.96
CA PHE A 53 49.65 -9.98 58.94
C PHE A 53 50.88 -9.77 59.82
N ARG A 54 51.69 -10.81 60.06
CA ARG A 54 52.91 -10.70 60.89
C ARG A 54 54.13 -10.24 60.11
N VAL A 55 54.18 -10.57 58.82
CA VAL A 55 55.32 -10.27 57.95
C VAL A 55 55.13 -8.93 57.23
N GLU A 56 53.89 -8.54 56.92
CA GLU A 56 53.55 -7.27 56.25
C GLU A 56 54.35 -7.01 54.97
N GLU A 57 54.68 -8.07 54.22
CA GLU A 57 55.37 -7.96 52.92
C GLU A 57 54.38 -8.09 51.75
N ASP A 58 54.47 -7.18 50.78
CA ASP A 58 53.62 -7.12 49.59
C ASP A 58 53.63 -8.45 48.80
N ALA A 59 54.81 -9.03 48.62
CA ALA A 59 54.99 -10.29 47.89
C ALA A 59 54.29 -11.49 48.56
N VAL A 60 54.14 -11.45 49.89
CA VAL A 60 53.42 -12.48 50.66
C VAL A 60 51.92 -12.31 50.50
N TRP A 61 51.41 -11.08 50.63
CA TRP A 61 50.00 -10.77 50.42
C TRP A 61 49.53 -11.10 48.99
N SER A 62 50.36 -10.87 47.98
CA SER A 62 50.09 -11.28 46.59
C SER A 62 49.87 -12.80 46.43
N GLN A 63 50.61 -13.65 47.16
CA GLN A 63 50.44 -15.10 47.09
C GLN A 63 49.19 -15.56 47.84
N VAL A 64 48.93 -14.99 49.03
CA VAL A 64 47.70 -15.25 49.80
C VAL A 64 46.47 -14.87 48.99
N ALA A 65 46.47 -13.70 48.35
CA ALA A 65 45.35 -13.23 47.53
C ALA A 65 45.08 -14.15 46.32
N LYS A 66 46.13 -14.65 45.65
CA LYS A 66 45.99 -15.63 44.55
C LYS A 66 45.38 -16.94 45.04
N ALA A 67 45.75 -17.43 46.22
CA ALA A 67 45.17 -18.64 46.78
C ALA A 67 43.72 -18.45 47.23
N GLN A 68 43.40 -17.32 47.88
CA GLN A 68 42.02 -16.97 48.23
C GLN A 68 41.11 -16.87 46.99
N LEU A 69 41.64 -16.33 45.89
CA LEU A 69 40.92 -16.24 44.62
C LEU A 69 40.60 -17.61 44.02
N ARG A 70 41.54 -18.57 44.10
CA ARG A 70 41.35 -19.96 43.63
C ARG A 70 40.29 -20.71 44.43
N GLU A 71 40.17 -20.42 45.72
CA GLU A 71 39.23 -21.05 46.64
C GLU A 71 37.85 -20.36 46.67
N GLY A 72 37.68 -19.30 45.87
CA GLY A 72 36.39 -18.60 45.71
C GLY A 72 36.07 -17.57 46.80
N LEU A 73 37.03 -17.25 47.69
CA LEU A 73 36.89 -16.21 48.72
C LEU A 73 37.22 -14.83 48.10
N VAL A 74 36.33 -14.34 47.25
CA VAL A 74 36.60 -13.19 46.38
C VAL A 74 36.76 -11.87 47.15
N SER A 75 35.91 -11.57 48.14
CA SER A 75 36.04 -10.35 48.95
C SER A 75 37.35 -10.29 49.73
N ASP A 76 37.75 -11.40 50.35
CA ASP A 76 38.98 -11.50 51.14
C ASP A 76 40.22 -11.45 50.24
N ALA A 77 40.15 -12.07 49.05
CA ALA A 77 41.18 -11.98 48.02
C ALA A 77 41.38 -10.55 47.55
N ILE A 78 40.29 -9.81 47.30
CA ILE A 78 40.33 -8.41 46.89
C ILE A 78 40.99 -7.55 47.97
N GLU A 79 40.60 -7.69 49.24
CA GLU A 79 41.23 -6.92 50.32
C GLU A 79 42.73 -7.24 50.43
N SER A 80 43.10 -8.50 50.28
CA SER A 80 44.50 -8.95 50.29
C SER A 80 45.30 -8.40 49.10
N PHE A 81 44.70 -8.33 47.91
CA PHE A 81 45.32 -7.71 46.73
C PHE A 81 45.47 -6.19 46.89
N ILE A 82 44.50 -5.52 47.53
CA ILE A 82 44.59 -4.08 47.82
C ILE A 82 45.74 -3.80 48.78
N ARG A 83 45.92 -4.64 49.80
CA ARG A 83 47.03 -4.52 50.76
C ARG A 83 48.39 -4.83 50.15
N ALA A 84 48.45 -5.79 49.22
CA ALA A 84 49.66 -6.09 48.43
C ALA A 84 49.99 -5.02 47.39
N ASP A 85 49.08 -4.07 47.14
CA ASP A 85 49.16 -3.10 46.05
C ASP A 85 49.46 -3.78 44.68
N ASP A 86 48.95 -5.00 44.48
CA ASP A 86 49.29 -5.85 43.33
C ASP A 86 48.30 -5.68 42.18
N ALA A 87 48.81 -5.14 41.07
CA ALA A 87 48.06 -4.87 39.85
C ALA A 87 48.29 -5.94 38.76
N THR A 88 48.92 -7.08 39.04
CA THR A 88 49.30 -8.06 37.99
C THR A 88 48.19 -9.04 37.60
N GLN A 89 47.25 -9.34 38.51
CA GLN A 89 46.21 -10.38 38.32
C GLN A 89 44.80 -9.80 38.10
N PHE A 90 44.67 -8.55 37.69
CA PHE A 90 43.37 -7.88 37.60
C PHE A 90 42.35 -8.62 36.72
N LEU A 91 42.79 -9.32 35.66
CA LEU A 91 41.91 -10.13 34.80
C LEU A 91 41.24 -11.30 35.54
N ASP A 92 41.95 -11.93 36.46
CA ASP A 92 41.44 -13.07 37.23
C ASP A 92 40.52 -12.57 38.35
N VAL A 93 40.87 -11.45 38.98
CA VAL A 93 40.02 -10.78 39.97
C VAL A 93 38.70 -10.35 39.35
N ILE A 94 38.71 -9.69 38.18
CA ILE A 94 37.49 -9.29 37.46
C ILE A 94 36.59 -10.50 37.20
N ARG A 95 37.12 -11.60 36.66
CA ARG A 95 36.33 -12.80 36.35
C ARG A 95 35.73 -13.45 37.61
N ALA A 96 36.50 -13.50 38.69
CA ALA A 96 36.04 -14.05 39.95
C ALA A 96 34.95 -13.16 40.59
N SER A 97 35.13 -11.84 40.54
CA SER A 97 34.14 -10.86 41.01
C SER A 97 32.84 -10.89 40.22
N GLU A 98 32.91 -11.06 38.90
CA GLU A 98 31.73 -11.25 38.04
C GLU A 98 30.97 -12.54 38.43
N GLY A 99 31.68 -13.62 38.73
CA GLY A 99 31.07 -14.89 39.15
C GLY A 99 30.47 -14.85 40.56
N ALA A 100 31.01 -14.01 41.45
CA ALA A 100 30.59 -13.90 42.85
C ALA A 100 29.62 -12.72 43.12
N ASP A 101 29.32 -11.89 42.12
CA ASP A 101 28.46 -10.70 42.23
C ASP A 101 28.95 -9.67 43.26
N VAL A 102 30.28 -9.58 43.46
CA VAL A 102 30.92 -8.68 44.43
C VAL A 102 31.50 -7.45 43.74
N TYR A 103 30.62 -6.55 43.29
CA TYR A 103 31.02 -5.31 42.62
C TYR A 103 31.56 -4.20 43.54
N PRO A 104 31.06 -3.98 44.78
CA PRO A 104 31.54 -2.89 45.63
C PRO A 104 33.02 -3.00 46.01
N ASP A 105 33.50 -4.22 46.31
CA ASP A 105 34.90 -4.47 46.62
C ASP A 105 35.76 -4.39 45.36
N LEU A 106 35.23 -4.88 44.22
CA LEU A 106 35.89 -4.78 42.91
C LEU A 106 36.19 -3.32 42.53
N VAL A 107 35.26 -2.39 42.75
CA VAL A 107 35.47 -0.95 42.50
C VAL A 107 36.70 -0.42 43.23
N ARG A 108 36.87 -0.77 44.52
CA ARG A 108 38.01 -0.32 45.33
C ARG A 108 39.33 -0.84 44.77
N TYR A 109 39.34 -2.11 44.35
CA TYR A 109 40.51 -2.71 43.73
C TYR A 109 40.84 -2.09 42.37
N LEU A 110 39.85 -1.92 41.49
CA LEU A 110 40.04 -1.33 40.17
C LEU A 110 40.53 0.13 40.24
N LEU A 111 40.08 0.91 41.23
CA LEU A 111 40.59 2.27 41.48
C LEU A 111 42.08 2.28 41.86
N MET A 112 42.53 1.32 42.66
CA MET A 112 43.95 1.13 42.98
C MET A 112 44.75 0.72 41.73
N VAL A 113 44.27 -0.31 41.00
CA VAL A 113 44.92 -0.80 39.76
C VAL A 113 45.07 0.32 38.73
N ARG A 114 44.06 1.18 38.56
CA ARG A 114 44.08 2.32 37.62
C ARG A 114 45.19 3.34 37.90
N GLN A 115 45.61 3.49 39.16
CA GLN A 115 46.74 4.38 39.49
C GLN A 115 48.07 3.85 38.92
N LYS A 116 48.19 2.53 38.76
CA LYS A 116 49.41 1.86 38.27
C LYS A 116 49.37 1.53 36.79
N VAL A 117 48.25 0.98 36.33
CA VAL A 117 48.06 0.45 34.98
C VAL A 117 46.82 1.08 34.37
N LYS A 118 47.01 1.80 33.27
CA LYS A 118 45.90 2.38 32.49
C LYS A 118 45.57 1.45 31.34
N GLU A 119 44.68 0.49 31.60
CA GLU A 119 44.21 -0.46 30.60
C GLU A 119 42.73 -0.28 30.26
N PRO A 120 42.34 -0.41 28.97
CA PRO A 120 40.94 -0.29 28.53
C PRO A 120 39.97 -1.21 29.26
N LYS A 121 40.43 -2.41 29.61
CA LYS A 121 39.60 -3.41 30.28
C LYS A 121 39.34 -3.05 31.75
N VAL A 122 40.31 -2.45 32.43
CA VAL A 122 40.16 -1.98 33.82
C VAL A 122 39.16 -0.82 33.88
N ASP A 123 39.34 0.20 33.03
CA ASP A 123 38.42 1.34 32.98
C ASP A 123 37.00 0.91 32.54
N GLY A 124 36.89 -0.05 31.61
CA GLY A 124 35.60 -0.57 31.14
C GLY A 124 34.83 -1.36 32.21
N GLU A 125 35.52 -2.25 32.93
CA GLU A 125 34.92 -3.01 34.03
C GLU A 125 34.60 -2.13 35.24
N LEU A 126 35.35 -1.05 35.46
CA LEU A 126 35.03 -0.08 36.50
C LEU A 126 33.70 0.64 36.22
N ILE A 127 33.46 1.07 34.97
CA ILE A 127 32.18 1.65 34.56
C ILE A 127 31.04 0.64 34.73
N TYR A 128 31.28 -0.61 34.33
CA TYR A 128 30.29 -1.69 34.46
C TYR A 128 29.97 -2.00 35.94
N ALA A 129 30.98 -2.05 36.81
CA ALA A 129 30.79 -2.23 38.24
C ALA A 129 30.02 -1.06 38.88
N TYR A 130 30.30 0.19 38.49
CA TYR A 130 29.50 1.34 38.94
C TYR A 130 28.04 1.25 38.51
N ALA A 131 27.77 0.74 37.30
CA ALA A 131 26.41 0.54 36.82
C ALA A 131 25.66 -0.53 37.62
N LYS A 132 26.33 -1.60 38.04
CA LYS A 132 25.75 -2.66 38.89
C LYS A 132 25.43 -2.18 40.31
N ILE A 133 26.20 -1.22 40.82
CA ILE A 133 26.00 -0.64 42.18
C ILE A 133 25.02 0.55 42.12
N ASP A 134 24.43 0.85 40.97
CA ASP A 134 23.50 1.99 40.75
C ASP A 134 24.13 3.36 41.09
N ARG A 135 25.45 3.49 40.93
CA ARG A 135 26.18 4.75 41.17
C ARG A 135 26.32 5.56 39.88
N LEU A 136 25.19 6.02 39.36
CA LEU A 136 25.13 6.73 38.07
C LEU A 136 25.96 8.03 38.05
N GLY A 137 26.03 8.77 39.16
CA GLY A 137 26.83 10.00 39.25
C GLY A 137 28.34 9.76 39.10
N GLU A 138 28.83 8.64 39.66
CA GLU A 138 30.24 8.27 39.52
C GLU A 138 30.58 7.88 38.07
N ILE A 139 29.62 7.34 37.32
CA ILE A 139 29.76 7.05 35.89
C ILE A 139 29.86 8.37 35.09
N GLU A 140 29.00 9.34 35.35
CA GLU A 140 29.02 10.64 34.67
C GLU A 140 30.35 11.37 34.87
N GLU A 141 30.83 11.42 36.12
CA GLU A 141 32.13 12.00 36.45
C GLU A 141 33.28 11.24 35.77
N PHE A 142 33.25 9.91 35.81
CA PHE A 142 34.32 9.07 35.28
C PHE A 142 34.46 9.17 33.75
N ILE A 143 33.35 9.26 33.03
CA ILE A 143 33.35 9.33 31.57
C ILE A 143 33.90 10.67 31.07
N VAL A 144 33.69 11.75 31.83
CA VAL A 144 34.26 13.08 31.50
C VAL A 144 35.77 13.13 31.77
N MET A 145 36.26 12.35 32.74
CA MET A 145 37.69 12.20 32.99
C MET A 145 38.40 11.46 31.84
N PRO A 146 39.69 11.73 31.58
CA PRO A 146 40.45 10.99 30.57
C PRO A 146 40.50 9.50 30.92
N ASN A 147 39.84 8.69 30.10
CA ASN A 147 39.73 7.24 30.23
C ASN A 147 40.15 6.54 28.94
N VAL A 148 40.54 5.26 29.04
CA VAL A 148 40.95 4.42 27.89
C VAL A 148 39.89 3.34 27.60
N ALA A 149 38.72 3.42 28.24
CA ALA A 149 37.66 2.44 28.11
C ALA A 149 37.09 2.37 26.69
N ASN A 150 36.79 1.16 26.22
CA ASN A 150 35.93 1.01 25.04
C ASN A 150 34.47 1.19 25.45
N LEU A 151 34.06 2.46 25.55
CA LEU A 151 32.72 2.85 26.00
C LEU A 151 31.60 2.21 25.15
N GLN A 152 31.85 1.95 23.86
CA GLN A 152 30.85 1.33 22.98
C GLN A 152 30.54 -0.10 23.41
N ASN A 153 31.55 -0.91 23.70
CA ASN A 153 31.36 -2.29 24.15
C ASN A 153 30.72 -2.35 25.54
N VAL A 154 31.10 -1.44 26.45
CA VAL A 154 30.51 -1.37 27.79
C VAL A 154 29.04 -0.97 27.71
N GLY A 155 28.70 0.03 26.89
CA GLY A 155 27.32 0.43 26.65
C GLY A 155 26.46 -0.70 26.07
N ASP A 156 27.02 -1.49 25.15
CA ASP A 156 26.35 -2.63 24.55
C ASP A 156 26.08 -3.74 25.58
N ARG A 157 27.09 -4.08 26.40
CA ARG A 157 26.93 -5.04 27.50
C ARG A 157 25.87 -4.60 28.50
N LEU A 158 25.86 -3.32 28.89
CA LEU A 158 24.87 -2.77 29.82
C LEU A 158 23.46 -2.78 29.21
N PHE A 159 23.34 -2.55 27.91
CA PHE A 159 22.07 -2.62 27.21
C PHE A 159 21.49 -4.03 27.19
N ASP A 160 22.34 -5.03 26.91
CA ASP A 160 21.94 -6.45 26.87
C ASP A 160 21.50 -6.96 28.25
N GLU A 161 22.07 -6.43 29.33
CA GLU A 161 21.71 -6.74 30.71
C GLU A 161 20.56 -5.88 31.28
N ALA A 162 19.88 -5.10 30.43
CA ALA A 162 18.76 -4.23 30.80
C ALA A 162 19.07 -3.10 31.79
N LEU A 163 20.34 -2.71 31.94
CA LEU A 163 20.79 -1.56 32.73
C LEU A 163 20.74 -0.27 31.88
N TYR A 164 19.53 0.11 31.48
CA TYR A 164 19.31 1.14 30.45
C TYR A 164 19.69 2.56 30.88
N GLU A 165 19.56 2.94 32.16
CA GLU A 165 19.93 4.29 32.63
C GLU A 165 21.45 4.51 32.55
N ALA A 166 22.26 3.50 32.91
CA ALA A 166 23.71 3.56 32.75
C ALA A 166 24.11 3.57 31.26
N ALA A 167 23.47 2.72 30.44
CA ALA A 167 23.71 2.70 29.00
C ALA A 167 23.37 4.03 28.31
N LYS A 168 22.30 4.71 28.74
CA LYS A 168 21.90 6.04 28.25
C LYS A 168 23.00 7.09 28.46
N ILE A 169 23.61 7.14 29.65
CA ILE A 169 24.70 8.07 29.94
C ILE A 169 25.88 7.84 28.98
N ILE A 170 26.25 6.57 28.79
CA ILE A 170 27.35 6.16 27.93
C ILE A 170 27.07 6.53 26.45
N PHE A 171 25.90 6.14 25.92
CA PHE A 171 25.58 6.41 24.51
C PHE A 171 25.38 7.90 24.23
N ALA A 172 24.89 8.68 25.20
CA ALA A 172 24.82 10.13 25.09
C ALA A 172 26.22 10.75 24.97
N PHE A 173 27.20 10.26 25.75
CA PHE A 173 28.57 10.75 25.69
C PHE A 173 29.29 10.37 24.38
N ILE A 174 29.16 9.12 23.92
CA ILE A 174 29.74 8.66 22.65
C ILE A 174 29.09 9.36 21.44
N SER A 175 27.96 10.05 21.63
CA SER A 175 27.12 10.56 20.54
C SER A 175 26.60 9.46 19.61
N ASN A 176 26.44 8.23 20.13
CA ASN A 176 25.81 7.13 19.39
C ASN A 176 24.28 7.26 19.49
N TRP A 177 23.74 8.19 18.70
CA TRP A 177 22.32 8.54 18.72
C TRP A 177 21.38 7.38 18.37
N ALA A 178 21.85 6.44 17.54
CA ALA A 178 21.07 5.27 17.13
C ALA A 178 20.76 4.35 18.32
N LYS A 179 21.81 3.93 19.04
CA LYS A 179 21.63 3.08 20.23
C LYS A 179 20.97 3.84 21.37
N LEU A 180 21.29 5.13 21.52
CA LEU A 180 20.63 5.99 22.50
C LEU A 180 19.11 6.02 22.29
N ALA A 181 18.64 6.18 21.06
CA ALA A 181 17.20 6.17 20.76
C ALA A 181 16.53 4.87 21.20
N VAL A 182 17.15 3.71 20.92
CA VAL A 182 16.65 2.40 21.35
C VAL A 182 16.65 2.27 22.88
N THR A 183 17.69 2.74 23.56
CA THR A 183 17.73 2.72 25.03
C THR A 183 16.63 3.59 25.64
N LEU A 184 16.38 4.77 25.09
CA LEU A 184 15.33 5.68 25.55
C LEU A 184 13.94 5.11 25.31
N VAL A 185 13.75 4.38 24.20
CA VAL A 185 12.52 3.60 23.95
C VAL A 185 12.30 2.56 25.05
N ARG A 186 13.33 1.78 25.42
CA ARG A 186 13.23 0.77 26.49
C ARG A 186 12.93 1.40 27.85
N LEU A 187 13.42 2.62 28.10
CA LEU A 187 13.11 3.44 29.27
C LEU A 187 11.74 4.14 29.22
N LYS A 188 10.95 3.94 28.15
CA LYS A 188 9.67 4.63 27.89
C LYS A 188 9.78 6.17 27.84
N GLN A 189 10.99 6.69 27.57
CA GLN A 189 11.25 8.12 27.40
C GLN A 189 11.15 8.49 25.91
N PHE A 190 9.93 8.43 25.37
CA PHE A 190 9.68 8.56 23.92
C PHE A 190 10.07 9.93 23.34
N GLN A 191 9.85 11.02 24.07
CA GLN A 191 10.24 12.37 23.63
C GLN A 191 11.75 12.46 23.36
N GLY A 192 12.56 11.95 24.31
CA GLY A 192 14.01 11.92 24.15
C GLY A 192 14.45 10.97 23.04
N ALA A 193 13.75 9.85 22.85
CA ALA A 193 14.02 8.91 21.76
C ALA A 193 13.80 9.55 20.37
N VAL A 194 12.72 10.33 20.19
CA VAL A 194 12.45 11.06 18.94
C VAL A 194 13.54 12.08 18.65
N ASP A 195 14.00 12.82 19.65
CA ASP A 195 15.07 13.80 19.48
C ASP A 195 16.43 13.13 19.19
N ALA A 196 16.70 11.98 19.79
CA ALA A 196 17.87 11.15 19.46
C ALA A 196 17.78 10.61 18.03
N ALA A 197 16.63 10.11 17.60
CA ALA A 197 16.40 9.64 16.23
C ALA A 197 16.58 10.77 15.19
N ARG A 198 16.16 12.00 15.53
CA ARG A 198 16.40 13.19 14.69
C ARG A 198 17.88 13.48 14.49
N LYS A 199 18.70 13.29 15.53
CA LYS A 199 20.16 13.47 15.44
C LYS A 199 20.85 12.31 14.72
N ALA A 200 20.36 11.09 14.87
CA ALA A 200 20.87 9.91 14.17
C ALA A 200 20.59 9.98 12.66
N ASN A 201 19.42 10.50 12.28
CA ASN A 201 18.96 10.64 10.90
C ASN A 201 19.07 9.35 10.07
N SER A 202 18.77 8.21 10.69
CA SER A 202 18.75 6.90 10.03
C SER A 202 17.31 6.37 9.92
N ALA A 203 16.94 5.83 8.77
CA ALA A 203 15.62 5.24 8.56
C ALA A 203 15.35 4.09 9.55
N LYS A 204 16.38 3.26 9.82
CA LYS A 204 16.28 2.16 10.79
C LYS A 204 15.92 2.64 12.19
N THR A 205 16.58 3.70 12.66
CA THR A 205 16.33 4.26 14.00
C THR A 205 14.96 4.90 14.08
N TRP A 206 14.52 5.58 13.01
CA TRP A 206 13.17 6.13 12.96
C TRP A 206 12.11 5.04 13.02
N LYS A 207 12.29 3.93 12.28
CA LYS A 207 11.37 2.78 12.29
C LYS A 207 11.24 2.18 13.68
N GLU A 208 12.37 1.86 14.33
CA GLU A 208 12.37 1.28 15.68
C GLU A 208 11.66 2.18 16.70
N VAL A 209 11.92 3.50 16.67
CA VAL A 209 11.24 4.46 17.56
C VAL A 209 9.76 4.61 17.19
N CYS A 210 9.42 4.70 15.90
CA CYS A 210 8.04 4.83 15.43
C CYS A 210 7.19 3.65 15.89
N PHE A 211 7.67 2.43 15.63
CA PHE A 211 7.01 1.20 16.02
C PHE A 211 6.81 1.15 17.53
N ALA A 212 7.84 1.43 18.33
CA ALA A 212 7.68 1.47 19.77
C ALA A 212 6.71 2.56 20.27
N CYS A 213 6.63 3.72 19.60
CA CYS A 213 5.64 4.75 19.92
C CYS A 213 4.21 4.28 19.60
N VAL A 214 4.00 3.54 18.51
CA VAL A 214 2.70 2.94 18.18
C VAL A 214 2.30 1.91 19.23
N ASP A 215 3.23 1.08 19.69
CA ASP A 215 3.00 0.06 20.72
C ASP A 215 2.60 0.67 22.07
N ALA A 216 3.12 1.86 22.34
CA ALA A 216 2.84 2.62 23.55
C ALA A 216 1.63 3.57 23.43
N GLU A 217 0.94 3.55 22.28
CA GLU A 217 -0.20 4.43 21.96
C GLU A 217 0.14 5.94 21.99
N GLU A 218 1.43 6.28 21.84
CA GLU A 218 1.93 7.66 21.77
C GLU A 218 1.90 8.18 20.33
N PHE A 219 0.69 8.32 19.78
CA PHE A 219 0.48 8.59 18.35
C PHE A 219 1.04 9.94 17.87
N ARG A 220 1.07 10.96 18.73
CA ARG A 220 1.63 12.27 18.36
C ARG A 220 3.12 12.19 18.05
N LEU A 221 3.87 11.40 18.82
CA LEU A 221 5.30 11.17 18.59
C LEU A 221 5.51 10.20 17.43
N ALA A 222 4.67 9.16 17.34
CA ALA A 222 4.68 8.23 16.23
C ALA A 222 4.46 8.94 14.89
N GLN A 223 3.60 9.97 14.83
CA GLN A 223 3.37 10.78 13.64
C GLN A 223 4.65 11.51 13.19
N ILE A 224 5.37 12.13 14.12
CA ILE A 224 6.63 12.82 13.81
C ILE A 224 7.67 11.85 13.26
N CYS A 225 7.81 10.68 13.88
CA CYS A 225 8.72 9.64 13.40
C CYS A 225 8.28 9.09 12.04
N GLY A 226 6.99 8.79 11.90
CA GLY A 226 6.36 8.28 10.68
C GLY A 226 6.60 9.18 9.49
N LEU A 227 6.44 10.50 9.63
CA LEU A 227 6.64 11.47 8.55
C LEU A 227 8.07 11.42 7.97
N ASN A 228 9.07 11.07 8.79
CA ASN A 228 10.45 10.93 8.33
C ASN A 228 10.73 9.58 7.65
N ILE A 229 9.89 8.57 7.88
CA ILE A 229 10.01 7.22 7.30
C ILE A 229 9.28 7.15 5.97
N ILE A 230 8.01 7.59 5.91
CA ILE A 230 7.14 7.46 4.73
C ILE A 230 7.67 8.21 3.49
N ILE A 231 8.67 9.07 3.65
CA ILE A 231 9.36 9.73 2.53
C ILE A 231 10.13 8.69 1.69
N GLN A 232 10.62 7.62 2.30
CA GLN A 232 11.31 6.52 1.63
C GLN A 232 10.28 5.52 1.09
N VAL A 233 10.39 5.19 -0.20
CA VAL A 233 9.42 4.32 -0.89
C VAL A 233 9.46 2.90 -0.34
N ASP A 234 10.66 2.36 -0.11
CA ASP A 234 10.87 0.97 0.31
C ASP A 234 10.35 0.69 1.73
N ASP A 235 10.34 1.71 2.60
CA ASP A 235 9.91 1.58 4.00
C ASP A 235 8.41 1.86 4.21
N LEU A 236 7.71 2.42 3.20
CA LEU A 236 6.31 2.80 3.31
C LEU A 236 5.40 1.59 3.54
N GLU A 237 5.66 0.50 2.82
CA GLU A 237 4.86 -0.74 2.89
C GLU A 237 4.97 -1.38 4.28
N GLU A 238 6.19 -1.47 4.83
CA GLU A 238 6.45 -2.00 6.18
C GLU A 238 5.72 -1.18 7.27
N VAL A 239 5.76 0.15 7.18
CA VAL A 239 5.03 1.02 8.12
C VAL A 239 3.51 0.83 7.99
N SER A 240 3.01 0.75 6.75
CA SER A 240 1.58 0.54 6.49
C SER A 240 1.10 -0.78 7.08
N GLU A 241 1.81 -1.88 6.85
CA GLU A 241 1.50 -3.19 7.43
C GLU A 241 1.54 -3.17 8.95
N TYR A 242 2.54 -2.50 9.55
CA TYR A 242 2.70 -2.42 10.99
C TYR A 242 1.50 -1.75 11.68
N TYR A 243 1.03 -0.63 11.15
CA TYR A 243 -0.14 0.07 11.66
C TYR A 243 -1.42 -0.73 11.43
N GLN A 244 -1.57 -1.37 10.26
CA GLN A 244 -2.75 -2.17 9.94
C GLN A 244 -2.88 -3.41 10.84
N ASN A 245 -1.78 -4.11 11.11
CA ASN A 245 -1.77 -5.29 11.99
C ASN A 245 -2.19 -4.98 13.44
N ARG A 246 -2.05 -3.72 13.86
CA ARG A 246 -2.46 -3.23 15.19
C ARG A 246 -3.84 -2.59 15.22
N GLY A 247 -4.49 -2.46 14.07
CA GLY A 247 -5.80 -1.81 13.96
C GLY A 247 -5.76 -0.27 14.06
N CYS A 248 -4.58 0.35 13.99
CA CYS A 248 -4.40 1.80 14.13
C CYS A 248 -4.69 2.54 12.80
N PHE A 249 -5.84 2.29 12.17
CA PHE A 249 -6.15 2.78 10.83
C PHE A 249 -6.32 4.30 10.75
N ASN A 250 -6.98 4.89 11.76
CA ASN A 250 -7.21 6.34 11.79
C ASN A 250 -5.90 7.13 11.87
N GLU A 251 -4.95 6.63 12.66
CA GLU A 251 -3.64 7.26 12.84
C GLU A 251 -2.77 7.07 11.60
N LEU A 252 -2.85 5.91 10.94
CA LEU A 252 -2.19 5.70 9.64
C LEU A 252 -2.74 6.66 8.58
N ILE A 253 -4.06 6.85 8.52
CA ILE A 253 -4.68 7.81 7.59
C ILE A 253 -4.20 9.24 7.91
N SER A 254 -4.20 9.63 9.18
CA SER A 254 -3.71 10.96 9.62
C SER A 254 -2.24 11.18 9.27
N LEU A 255 -1.40 10.15 9.45
CA LEU A 255 0.01 10.16 9.07
C LEU A 255 0.18 10.34 7.55
N MET A 256 -0.58 9.61 6.75
CA MET A 256 -0.54 9.68 5.29
C MET A 256 -1.10 11.03 4.77
N GLU A 257 -2.20 11.53 5.34
CA GLU A 257 -2.77 12.86 5.06
C GLU A 257 -1.71 13.96 5.31
N SER A 258 -0.99 13.87 6.44
CA SER A 258 0.11 14.78 6.77
C SER A 258 1.30 14.61 5.83
N GLY A 259 1.54 13.39 5.36
CA GLY A 259 2.58 13.04 4.38
C GLY A 259 2.39 13.69 3.02
N LEU A 260 1.15 13.99 2.62
CA LEU A 260 0.85 14.66 1.34
C LEU A 260 1.48 16.05 1.23
N GLY A 261 1.64 16.75 2.37
CA GLY A 261 2.21 18.09 2.43
C GLY A 261 3.74 18.15 2.39
N LEU A 262 4.43 17.00 2.39
CA LEU A 262 5.89 16.94 2.38
C LEU A 262 6.43 17.23 0.97
N GLU A 263 7.48 18.05 0.87
CA GLU A 263 8.14 18.37 -0.41
C GLU A 263 8.65 17.12 -1.15
N ARG A 264 9.04 16.08 -0.38
CA ARG A 264 9.54 14.81 -0.90
C ARG A 264 8.46 13.72 -1.01
N ALA A 265 7.18 14.08 -0.98
CA ALA A 265 6.10 13.12 -1.15
C ALA A 265 6.17 12.44 -2.53
N HIS A 266 6.15 11.11 -2.55
CA HIS A 266 6.22 10.29 -3.77
C HIS A 266 4.88 9.58 -4.03
N MET A 267 4.70 9.00 -5.22
CA MET A 267 3.45 8.37 -5.70
C MET A 267 2.88 7.28 -4.73
N GLY A 268 3.76 6.59 -4.01
CA GLY A 268 3.40 5.57 -3.03
C GLY A 268 2.47 6.10 -1.95
N ILE A 269 2.78 7.26 -1.35
CA ILE A 269 1.96 7.88 -0.29
C ILE A 269 0.54 8.17 -0.79
N PHE A 270 0.40 8.74 -1.99
CA PHE A 270 -0.91 9.05 -2.58
C PHE A 270 -1.72 7.78 -2.84
N THR A 271 -1.06 6.74 -3.34
CA THR A 271 -1.70 5.47 -3.71
C THR A 271 -2.14 4.70 -2.46
N GLU A 272 -1.25 4.55 -1.47
CA GLU A 272 -1.58 3.89 -0.20
C GLU A 272 -2.69 4.63 0.54
N LEU A 273 -2.66 5.97 0.57
CA LEU A 273 -3.76 6.75 1.15
C LEU A 273 -5.09 6.49 0.42
N GLY A 274 -5.06 6.39 -0.91
CA GLY A 274 -6.25 6.02 -1.70
C GLY A 274 -6.78 4.64 -1.33
N VAL A 275 -5.91 3.64 -1.16
CA VAL A 275 -6.28 2.29 -0.72
C VAL A 275 -6.87 2.31 0.69
N LEU A 276 -6.29 3.09 1.60
CA LEU A 276 -6.80 3.25 2.97
C LEU A 276 -8.17 3.95 2.99
N TYR A 277 -8.38 4.97 2.16
CA TYR A 277 -9.69 5.59 1.99
C TYR A 277 -10.73 4.62 1.43
N ALA A 278 -10.38 3.82 0.43
CA ALA A 278 -11.29 2.80 -0.11
C ALA A 278 -11.73 1.78 0.95
N ARG A 279 -10.85 1.39 1.87
CA ARG A 279 -11.17 0.40 2.91
C ARG A 279 -11.86 0.97 4.14
N TYR A 280 -11.47 2.17 4.59
CA TYR A 280 -11.86 2.66 5.92
C TYR A 280 -12.61 4.00 5.90
N ARG A 281 -12.51 4.80 4.83
CA ARG A 281 -13.12 6.16 4.77
C ARG A 281 -13.47 6.56 3.34
N TYR A 282 -14.52 5.92 2.79
CA TYR A 282 -14.92 6.08 1.39
C TYR A 282 -15.35 7.51 1.03
N GLU A 283 -15.91 8.27 1.98
CA GLU A 283 -16.42 9.62 1.74
C GLU A 283 -15.36 10.59 1.16
N LYS A 284 -14.09 10.41 1.52
CA LYS A 284 -12.98 11.24 1.03
C LYS A 284 -12.32 10.73 -0.26
N LEU A 285 -12.65 9.51 -0.69
CA LEU A 285 -11.95 8.82 -1.77
C LEU A 285 -12.09 9.56 -3.11
N MET A 286 -13.30 9.99 -3.47
CA MET A 286 -13.55 10.68 -4.74
C MET A 286 -12.81 12.01 -4.82
N GLU A 287 -12.78 12.79 -3.74
CA GLU A 287 -12.03 14.05 -3.69
C GLU A 287 -10.53 13.81 -3.84
N HIS A 288 -9.99 12.81 -3.14
CA HIS A 288 -8.58 12.43 -3.23
C HIS A 288 -8.18 12.02 -4.66
N ILE A 289 -8.99 11.20 -5.31
CA ILE A 289 -8.72 10.75 -6.69
C ILE A 289 -8.75 11.93 -7.66
N LYS A 290 -9.73 12.83 -7.54
CA LYS A 290 -9.83 14.03 -8.40
C LYS A 290 -8.64 14.97 -8.25
N LEU A 291 -8.16 15.16 -7.02
CA LEU A 291 -7.05 16.07 -6.73
C LEU A 291 -5.70 15.52 -7.18
N PHE A 292 -5.50 14.20 -7.08
CA PHE A 292 -4.17 13.59 -7.24
C PHE A 292 -4.07 12.57 -8.39
N SER A 293 -5.00 12.57 -9.34
CA SER A 293 -5.06 11.60 -10.45
C SER A 293 -3.72 11.36 -11.17
N THR A 294 -2.91 12.40 -11.35
CA THR A 294 -1.59 12.33 -12.02
C THR A 294 -0.47 11.72 -11.18
N ARG A 295 -0.64 11.64 -9.86
CA ARG A 295 0.36 11.14 -8.89
C ARG A 295 -0.07 9.85 -8.22
N LEU A 296 -1.05 9.14 -8.79
CA LEU A 296 -1.58 7.87 -8.31
C LEU A 296 -1.13 6.72 -9.20
N ASN A 297 -0.90 5.55 -8.59
CA ASN A 297 -0.86 4.30 -9.33
C ASN A 297 -2.31 3.82 -9.55
N ILE A 298 -2.88 4.25 -10.68
CA ILE A 298 -4.28 3.99 -11.03
C ILE A 298 -4.60 2.47 -11.07
N PRO A 299 -3.80 1.59 -11.69
CA PRO A 299 -4.08 0.14 -11.68
C PRO A 299 -4.15 -0.52 -10.29
N LYS A 300 -3.36 -0.04 -9.31
CA LYS A 300 -3.44 -0.55 -7.93
C LYS A 300 -4.73 -0.09 -7.27
N LEU A 301 -5.12 1.17 -7.48
CA LEU A 301 -6.32 1.73 -6.89
C LEU A 301 -7.61 1.18 -7.52
N ILE A 302 -7.61 0.90 -8.83
CA ILE A 302 -8.72 0.20 -9.52
C ILE A 302 -9.03 -1.12 -8.82
N ARG A 303 -8.01 -1.95 -8.57
CA ARG A 303 -8.19 -3.23 -7.86
C ARG A 303 -8.76 -3.04 -6.46
N ALA A 304 -8.26 -2.05 -5.71
CA ALA A 304 -8.78 -1.76 -4.37
C ALA A 304 -10.23 -1.25 -4.40
N CYS A 305 -10.60 -0.42 -5.38
CA CYS A 305 -11.98 0.06 -5.54
C CYS A 305 -12.92 -1.06 -6.00
N ASP A 306 -12.47 -1.96 -6.86
CA ASP A 306 -13.24 -3.12 -7.32
C ASP A 306 -13.50 -4.12 -6.18
N GLU A 307 -12.47 -4.42 -5.37
CA GLU A 307 -12.60 -5.26 -4.16
C GLU A 307 -13.60 -4.68 -3.15
N GLN A 308 -13.67 -3.35 -3.02
CA GLN A 308 -14.55 -2.65 -2.09
C GLN A 308 -15.86 -2.17 -2.72
N GLN A 309 -16.10 -2.46 -4.00
CA GLN A 309 -17.31 -2.11 -4.75
C GLN A 309 -17.62 -0.60 -4.83
N HIS A 310 -16.60 0.25 -4.90
CA HIS A 310 -16.75 1.71 -5.07
C HIS A 310 -16.94 2.08 -6.55
N TRP A 311 -18.13 1.86 -7.09
CA TRP A 311 -18.40 1.93 -8.54
C TRP A 311 -18.25 3.32 -9.17
N LYS A 312 -18.58 4.39 -8.43
CA LYS A 312 -18.44 5.78 -8.91
C LYS A 312 -16.97 6.15 -9.09
N GLU A 313 -16.17 5.87 -8.07
CA GLU A 313 -14.74 6.12 -8.03
C GLU A 313 -14.01 5.23 -9.03
N LEU A 314 -14.40 3.94 -9.13
CA LEU A 314 -13.88 3.00 -10.11
C LEU A 314 -14.11 3.48 -11.55
N THR A 315 -15.33 3.92 -11.87
CA THR A 315 -15.66 4.49 -13.18
C THR A 315 -14.80 5.70 -13.49
N TYR A 316 -14.60 6.59 -12.52
CA TYR A 316 -13.72 7.75 -12.70
C TYR A 316 -12.26 7.35 -12.95
N LEU A 317 -11.75 6.35 -12.23
CA LEU A 317 -10.39 5.83 -12.43
C LEU A 317 -10.21 5.22 -13.82
N TYR A 318 -11.18 4.43 -14.32
CA TYR A 318 -11.12 3.90 -15.68
C TYR A 318 -11.10 5.00 -16.74
N ILE A 319 -11.88 6.07 -16.55
CA ILE A 319 -11.87 7.23 -17.46
C ILE A 319 -10.49 7.92 -17.47
N GLN A 320 -9.87 8.10 -16.30
CA GLN A 320 -8.54 8.72 -16.21
C GLN A 320 -7.43 7.83 -16.77
N TYR A 321 -7.63 6.51 -16.78
CA TYR A 321 -6.68 5.54 -17.34
C TYR A 321 -6.94 5.22 -18.83
N ASP A 322 -7.86 5.94 -19.47
CA ASP A 322 -8.30 5.71 -20.86
C ASP A 322 -8.88 4.31 -21.14
N GLU A 323 -9.30 3.58 -20.10
CA GLU A 323 -9.98 2.28 -20.21
C GLU A 323 -11.50 2.44 -20.32
N PHE A 324 -11.96 3.10 -21.39
CA PHE A 324 -13.38 3.41 -21.60
C PHE A 324 -14.28 2.17 -21.72
N ASP A 325 -13.76 1.06 -22.23
CA ASP A 325 -14.51 -0.19 -22.37
C ASP A 325 -14.91 -0.77 -21.00
N ASN A 326 -13.98 -0.73 -20.04
CA ASN A 326 -14.21 -1.17 -18.66
C ASN A 326 -15.10 -0.16 -17.91
N ALA A 327 -14.90 1.14 -18.14
CA ALA A 327 -15.76 2.18 -17.58
C ALA A 327 -17.23 1.99 -18.02
N ALA A 328 -17.47 1.80 -19.32
CA ALA A 328 -18.82 1.61 -19.85
C ALA A 328 -19.48 0.35 -19.29
N THR A 329 -18.74 -0.75 -19.19
CA THR A 329 -19.24 -2.01 -18.61
C THR A 329 -19.62 -1.85 -17.15
N THR A 330 -18.77 -1.16 -16.37
CA THR A 330 -19.01 -0.89 -14.95
C THR A 330 -20.28 -0.06 -14.76
N VAL A 331 -20.45 1.01 -15.55
CA VAL A 331 -21.64 1.86 -15.48
C VAL A 331 -22.91 1.09 -15.84
N MET A 332 -22.88 0.26 -16.89
CA MET A 332 -24.05 -0.52 -17.31
C MET A 332 -24.44 -1.59 -16.28
N ASN A 333 -23.48 -2.23 -15.62
CA ASN A 333 -23.77 -3.28 -14.63
C ASN A 333 -24.18 -2.70 -13.27
N HIS A 334 -23.71 -1.50 -12.93
CA HIS A 334 -23.89 -0.85 -11.63
C HIS A 334 -24.57 0.53 -11.75
N SER A 335 -25.62 0.58 -12.58
CA SER A 335 -26.35 1.80 -12.91
C SER A 335 -26.85 2.63 -11.72
N PRO A 336 -27.45 2.05 -10.65
CA PRO A 336 -28.00 2.84 -9.54
C PRO A 336 -27.00 3.77 -8.85
N GLU A 337 -25.70 3.46 -8.93
CA GLU A 337 -24.65 4.23 -8.29
C GLU A 337 -23.77 4.94 -9.32
N ALA A 338 -23.33 4.28 -10.38
CA ALA A 338 -22.31 4.82 -11.28
C ALA A 338 -22.87 5.60 -12.47
N TRP A 339 -24.17 5.50 -12.76
CA TRP A 339 -24.73 6.09 -13.98
C TRP A 339 -25.01 7.59 -13.85
N ASP A 340 -24.43 8.35 -14.78
CA ASP A 340 -24.82 9.71 -15.13
C ASP A 340 -24.91 9.81 -16.65
N HIS A 341 -26.03 10.33 -17.17
CA HIS A 341 -26.30 10.34 -18.60
C HIS A 341 -25.26 11.16 -19.40
N MET A 342 -24.83 12.31 -18.88
CA MET A 342 -23.88 13.17 -19.60
C MET A 342 -22.49 12.54 -19.59
N GLN A 343 -22.06 12.02 -18.45
CA GLN A 343 -20.79 11.31 -18.34
C GLN A 343 -20.77 10.05 -19.23
N PHE A 344 -21.84 9.26 -19.25
CA PHE A 344 -21.90 8.04 -20.04
C PHE A 344 -21.85 8.31 -21.55
N LYS A 345 -22.47 9.41 -22.02
CA LYS A 345 -22.35 9.84 -23.42
C LYS A 345 -20.90 10.11 -23.83
N ASP A 346 -20.12 10.74 -22.96
CA ASP A 346 -18.71 11.03 -23.24
C ASP A 346 -17.85 9.76 -23.21
N ILE A 347 -18.21 8.78 -22.36
CA ILE A 347 -17.54 7.48 -22.29
C ILE A 347 -17.83 6.66 -23.54
N ILE A 348 -19.12 6.48 -23.89
CA ILE A 348 -19.54 5.52 -24.92
C ILE A 348 -19.02 5.89 -26.30
N VAL A 349 -18.77 7.18 -26.59
CA VAL A 349 -18.16 7.60 -27.87
C VAL A 349 -16.69 7.16 -27.99
N LYS A 350 -15.99 7.00 -26.87
CA LYS A 350 -14.55 6.69 -26.85
C LYS A 350 -14.25 5.19 -26.76
N VAL A 351 -15.26 4.39 -26.44
CA VAL A 351 -15.17 2.93 -26.40
C VAL A 351 -14.71 2.37 -27.76
N ALA A 352 -13.80 1.39 -27.72
CA ALA A 352 -13.25 0.75 -28.91
C ALA A 352 -14.10 -0.45 -29.36
N SER A 353 -14.69 -1.19 -28.41
CA SER A 353 -15.52 -2.35 -28.72
C SER A 353 -16.92 -1.96 -29.23
N VAL A 354 -17.21 -2.33 -30.47
CA VAL A 354 -18.52 -2.10 -31.11
C VAL A 354 -19.65 -2.87 -30.40
N GLU A 355 -19.34 -4.01 -29.76
CA GLU A 355 -20.34 -4.78 -29.02
C GLU A 355 -20.91 -4.02 -27.81
N LEU A 356 -20.08 -3.18 -27.18
CA LEU A 356 -20.50 -2.36 -26.04
C LEU A 356 -21.52 -1.30 -26.45
N TYR A 357 -21.51 -0.81 -27.69
CA TYR A 357 -22.56 0.08 -28.19
C TYR A 357 -23.92 -0.61 -28.16
N TYR A 358 -24.01 -1.85 -28.64
CA TYR A 358 -25.28 -2.57 -28.66
C TYR A 358 -25.72 -3.00 -27.25
N LYS A 359 -24.78 -3.34 -26.37
CA LYS A 359 -25.08 -3.55 -24.95
C LYS A 359 -25.63 -2.27 -24.30
N ALA A 360 -25.06 -1.11 -24.61
CA ALA A 360 -25.57 0.19 -24.15
C ALA A 360 -26.97 0.46 -24.69
N VAL A 361 -27.27 0.10 -25.94
CA VAL A 361 -28.63 0.20 -26.50
C VAL A 361 -29.62 -0.66 -25.72
N HIS A 362 -29.27 -1.91 -25.39
CA HIS A 362 -30.11 -2.76 -24.55
C HIS A 362 -30.30 -2.19 -23.14
N PHE A 363 -29.23 -1.67 -22.54
CA PHE A 363 -29.24 -1.03 -21.22
C PHE A 363 -30.18 0.18 -21.18
N TYR A 364 -30.04 1.12 -22.12
CA TYR A 364 -30.93 2.29 -22.22
C TYR A 364 -32.37 1.88 -22.49
N LEU A 365 -32.61 0.86 -23.30
CA LEU A 365 -33.97 0.39 -23.56
C LEU A 365 -34.65 -0.21 -22.32
N GLN A 366 -33.87 -0.80 -21.40
CA GLN A 366 -34.39 -1.42 -20.18
C GLN A 366 -34.57 -0.41 -19.04
N GLU A 367 -33.62 0.51 -18.84
CA GLU A 367 -33.62 1.39 -17.67
C GLU A 367 -33.98 2.85 -17.98
N HIS A 368 -33.62 3.35 -19.16
CA HIS A 368 -33.79 4.76 -19.53
C HIS A 368 -34.35 4.96 -20.95
N PRO A 369 -35.59 4.48 -21.24
CA PRO A 369 -36.16 4.57 -22.59
C PRO A 369 -36.25 6.02 -23.12
N ASP A 370 -36.50 6.99 -22.24
CA ASP A 370 -36.69 8.39 -22.63
C ASP A 370 -35.41 9.03 -23.20
N LEU A 371 -34.24 8.55 -22.79
CA LEU A 371 -32.92 9.12 -23.13
C LEU A 371 -32.21 8.38 -24.25
N ILE A 372 -32.83 7.34 -24.81
CA ILE A 372 -32.20 6.48 -25.81
C ILE A 372 -31.88 7.22 -27.11
N ASN A 373 -32.75 8.16 -27.53
CA ASN A 373 -32.56 8.93 -28.76
C ASN A 373 -31.32 9.82 -28.66
N ASP A 374 -31.09 10.44 -27.50
CA ASP A 374 -29.93 11.30 -27.26
C ASP A 374 -28.62 10.49 -27.32
N MET A 375 -28.61 9.30 -26.73
CA MET A 375 -27.47 8.39 -26.78
C MET A 375 -27.21 7.88 -28.21
N LEU A 376 -28.26 7.46 -28.92
CA LEU A 376 -28.17 6.96 -30.29
C LEU A 376 -27.69 8.04 -31.27
N ASN A 377 -28.14 9.28 -31.12
CA ASN A 377 -27.68 10.41 -31.94
C ASN A 377 -26.16 10.63 -31.82
N VAL A 378 -25.64 10.52 -30.61
CA VAL A 378 -24.20 10.63 -30.34
C VAL A 378 -23.41 9.47 -30.96
N LEU A 379 -24.01 8.27 -31.00
CA LEU A 379 -23.40 7.09 -31.59
C LEU A 379 -23.65 6.92 -33.10
N ALA A 380 -24.39 7.82 -33.74
CA ALA A 380 -24.88 7.64 -35.11
C ALA A 380 -23.78 7.30 -36.13
N LEU A 381 -22.59 7.89 -36.01
CA LEU A 381 -21.48 7.65 -36.95
C LEU A 381 -20.72 6.32 -36.71
N ARG A 382 -21.02 5.61 -35.62
CA ARG A 382 -20.23 4.44 -35.15
C ARG A 382 -21.04 3.14 -35.09
N VAL A 383 -22.36 3.23 -35.12
CA VAL A 383 -23.25 2.07 -35.02
C VAL A 383 -23.77 1.64 -36.38
N ASP A 384 -24.05 0.34 -36.52
CA ASP A 384 -24.79 -0.17 -37.66
C ASP A 384 -26.28 0.06 -37.42
N HIS A 385 -26.85 0.97 -38.21
CA HIS A 385 -28.26 1.34 -38.13
C HIS A 385 -29.21 0.16 -38.37
N THR A 386 -28.84 -0.80 -39.22
CA THR A 386 -29.68 -1.99 -39.46
C THR A 386 -29.84 -2.82 -38.19
N ARG A 387 -28.73 -3.03 -37.48
CA ARG A 387 -28.72 -3.79 -36.22
C ARG A 387 -29.47 -3.07 -35.11
N VAL A 388 -29.37 -1.74 -35.02
CA VAL A 388 -30.15 -0.96 -34.03
C VAL A 388 -31.65 -1.11 -34.30
N VAL A 389 -32.08 -0.99 -35.56
CA VAL A 389 -33.49 -1.19 -35.95
C VAL A 389 -33.96 -2.60 -35.62
N ASP A 390 -33.16 -3.62 -35.91
CA ASP A 390 -33.52 -5.02 -35.60
C ASP A 390 -33.68 -5.26 -34.08
N ILE A 391 -32.81 -4.67 -33.26
CA ILE A 391 -32.92 -4.73 -31.80
C ILE A 391 -34.25 -4.10 -31.33
N MET A 392 -34.57 -2.89 -31.83
CA MET A 392 -35.80 -2.19 -31.48
C MET A 392 -37.06 -2.88 -31.98
N ARG A 393 -37.00 -3.46 -33.19
CA ARG A 393 -38.09 -4.23 -33.77
C ARG A 393 -38.38 -5.49 -32.97
N LYS A 394 -37.33 -6.24 -32.57
CA LYS A 394 -37.48 -7.43 -31.71
C LYS A 394 -38.03 -7.08 -30.33
N ALA A 395 -37.71 -5.91 -29.80
CA ALA A 395 -38.24 -5.44 -28.53
C ALA A 395 -39.66 -4.83 -28.64
N GLY A 396 -40.18 -4.62 -29.85
CA GLY A 396 -41.50 -4.00 -30.06
C GLY A 396 -41.56 -2.50 -29.76
N HIS A 397 -40.41 -1.82 -29.62
CA HIS A 397 -40.31 -0.41 -29.24
C HIS A 397 -39.83 0.50 -30.38
N LEU A 398 -40.08 0.11 -31.63
CA LEU A 398 -39.59 0.80 -32.83
C LEU A 398 -40.00 2.29 -32.87
N ARG A 399 -41.20 2.63 -32.37
CA ARG A 399 -41.74 4.00 -32.33
C ARG A 399 -40.92 4.96 -31.46
N LEU A 400 -40.31 4.45 -30.39
CA LEU A 400 -39.50 5.23 -29.45
C LEU A 400 -38.29 5.88 -30.15
N VAL A 401 -37.72 5.16 -31.12
CA VAL A 401 -36.47 5.52 -31.80
C VAL A 401 -36.72 6.28 -33.11
N LYS A 402 -37.97 6.62 -33.40
CA LYS A 402 -38.35 7.40 -34.60
C LYS A 402 -37.53 8.70 -34.77
N PRO A 403 -37.32 9.55 -33.73
CA PRO A 403 -36.52 10.75 -33.89
C PRO A 403 -35.08 10.48 -34.38
N TYR A 404 -34.44 9.44 -33.83
CA TYR A 404 -33.12 9.00 -34.28
C TYR A 404 -33.14 8.47 -35.73
N MET A 405 -34.12 7.65 -36.09
CA MET A 405 -34.23 7.11 -37.44
C MET A 405 -34.39 8.23 -38.49
N VAL A 406 -35.17 9.26 -38.19
CA VAL A 406 -35.31 10.45 -39.05
C VAL A 406 -33.98 11.18 -39.21
N ALA A 407 -33.21 11.35 -38.13
CA ALA A 407 -31.90 12.01 -38.19
C ALA A 407 -30.88 11.24 -39.05
N VAL A 408 -30.98 9.91 -39.07
CA VAL A 408 -30.09 8.99 -39.80
C VAL A 408 -30.58 8.69 -41.22
N GLN A 409 -31.82 9.05 -41.55
CA GLN A 409 -32.46 8.67 -42.81
C GLN A 409 -31.66 9.08 -44.06
N SER A 410 -30.91 10.17 -43.98
CA SER A 410 -30.01 10.66 -45.03
C SER A 410 -28.95 9.63 -45.49
N ASN A 411 -28.62 8.64 -44.66
CA ASN A 411 -27.73 7.53 -45.02
C ASN A 411 -28.39 6.52 -45.99
N ASN A 412 -29.70 6.65 -46.27
CA ASN A 412 -30.50 5.82 -47.18
C ASN A 412 -30.34 4.31 -46.93
N VAL A 413 -30.43 3.90 -45.67
CA VAL A 413 -30.31 2.49 -45.24
C VAL A 413 -31.67 1.80 -45.33
N SER A 414 -31.73 0.65 -46.00
CA SER A 414 -33.00 -0.06 -46.27
C SER A 414 -33.81 -0.40 -45.03
N ALA A 415 -33.19 -0.98 -44.00
CA ALA A 415 -33.88 -1.34 -42.76
C ALA A 415 -34.48 -0.11 -42.06
N VAL A 416 -33.80 1.04 -42.11
CA VAL A 416 -34.26 2.31 -41.50
C VAL A 416 -35.44 2.88 -42.28
N ASN A 417 -35.34 2.91 -43.62
CA ASN A 417 -36.40 3.39 -44.49
C ASN A 417 -37.66 2.52 -44.36
N GLU A 418 -37.51 1.19 -44.35
CA GLU A 418 -38.63 0.27 -44.16
C GLU A 418 -39.28 0.43 -42.79
N ALA A 419 -38.48 0.56 -41.72
CA ALA A 419 -38.98 0.80 -40.37
C ALA A 419 -39.72 2.15 -40.25
N LEU A 420 -39.18 3.23 -40.82
CA LEU A 420 -39.84 4.54 -40.84
C LEU A 420 -41.14 4.49 -41.62
N ASN A 421 -41.13 3.89 -42.81
CA ASN A 421 -42.31 3.75 -43.65
C ASN A 421 -43.40 2.91 -42.97
N GLU A 422 -43.03 1.84 -42.26
CA GLU A 422 -43.96 1.06 -41.43
C GLU A 422 -44.61 1.92 -40.33
N ILE A 423 -43.83 2.74 -39.63
CA ILE A 423 -44.36 3.67 -38.62
C ILE A 423 -45.29 4.71 -39.25
N TYR A 424 -44.92 5.33 -40.38
CA TYR A 424 -45.77 6.31 -41.05
C TYR A 424 -47.09 5.69 -41.55
N VAL A 425 -47.05 4.42 -41.97
CA VAL A 425 -48.27 3.68 -42.34
C VAL A 425 -49.17 3.46 -41.14
N GLU A 426 -48.61 3.06 -40.00
CA GLU A 426 -49.38 2.87 -38.75
C GLU A 426 -49.91 4.18 -38.14
N GLU A 427 -49.21 5.29 -38.34
CA GLU A 427 -49.62 6.63 -37.90
C GLU A 427 -50.54 7.35 -38.89
N GLU A 428 -50.77 6.75 -40.06
CA GLU A 428 -51.56 7.33 -41.16
C GLU A 428 -51.01 8.67 -41.71
N ASP A 429 -49.71 8.92 -41.55
CA ASP A 429 -49.01 10.14 -42.00
C ASP A 429 -48.57 10.00 -43.47
N TYR A 430 -49.50 10.26 -44.38
CA TYR A 430 -49.29 10.13 -45.83
C TYR A 430 -48.32 11.19 -46.39
N ASP A 431 -48.25 12.38 -45.79
CA ASP A 431 -47.38 13.46 -46.24
C ASP A 431 -45.91 13.12 -45.99
N ARG A 432 -45.57 12.69 -44.78
CA ARG A 432 -44.19 12.27 -44.45
C ARG A 432 -43.80 10.97 -45.14
N LEU A 433 -44.74 10.05 -45.31
CA LEU A 433 -44.47 8.82 -46.07
C LEU A 433 -44.08 9.14 -47.51
N ARG A 434 -44.79 10.09 -48.15
CA ARG A 434 -44.46 10.51 -49.51
C ARG A 434 -43.10 11.19 -49.61
N GLU A 435 -42.81 12.11 -48.69
CA GLU A 435 -41.50 12.79 -48.63
C GLU A 435 -40.35 11.78 -48.41
N SER A 436 -40.55 10.82 -47.51
CA SER A 436 -39.62 9.71 -47.24
C SER A 436 -39.32 8.91 -48.50
N ILE A 437 -40.36 8.50 -49.24
CA ILE A 437 -40.25 7.74 -50.50
C ILE A 437 -39.57 8.55 -51.60
N ASP A 438 -39.80 9.86 -51.65
CA ASP A 438 -39.25 10.75 -52.68
C ASP A 438 -37.76 10.99 -52.50
N LEU A 439 -37.32 11.20 -51.26
CA LEU A 439 -35.93 11.49 -50.91
C LEU A 439 -35.06 10.23 -50.73
N HIS A 440 -35.64 9.10 -50.30
CA HIS A 440 -34.89 7.90 -49.93
C HIS A 440 -35.49 6.67 -50.62
N ASP A 441 -34.82 6.16 -51.65
CA ASP A 441 -35.33 5.13 -52.57
C ASP A 441 -34.95 3.68 -52.22
N ASN A 442 -34.04 3.49 -51.26
CA ASN A 442 -33.54 2.17 -50.87
C ASN A 442 -34.50 1.50 -49.87
N PHE A 443 -35.53 0.83 -50.35
CA PHE A 443 -36.47 0.01 -49.56
C PHE A 443 -37.26 -0.94 -50.47
N ASP A 444 -37.95 -1.96 -49.91
CA ASP A 444 -38.86 -2.79 -50.70
C ASP A 444 -40.12 -2.03 -51.15
N GLN A 445 -40.00 -1.36 -52.30
CA GLN A 445 -41.08 -0.59 -52.94
C GLN A 445 -42.31 -1.46 -53.24
N ILE A 446 -42.10 -2.71 -53.66
CA ILE A 446 -43.19 -3.59 -54.09
C ILE A 446 -43.94 -4.13 -52.87
N GLY A 447 -43.21 -4.60 -51.85
CA GLY A 447 -43.81 -5.09 -50.61
C GLY A 447 -44.56 -4.00 -49.87
N LEU A 448 -44.01 -2.78 -49.81
CA LEU A 448 -44.68 -1.63 -49.20
C LEU A 448 -45.98 -1.28 -49.95
N ALA A 449 -45.94 -1.20 -51.28
CA ALA A 449 -47.12 -0.90 -52.09
C ALA A 449 -48.24 -1.96 -51.92
N GLN A 450 -47.89 -3.25 -51.86
CA GLN A 450 -48.86 -4.33 -51.64
C GLN A 450 -49.52 -4.26 -50.26
N LYS A 451 -48.79 -3.83 -49.22
CA LYS A 451 -49.35 -3.62 -47.86
C LYS A 451 -50.34 -2.46 -47.86
N ILE A 452 -49.97 -1.34 -48.49
CA ILE A 452 -50.76 -0.10 -48.46
C ILE A 452 -51.97 -0.14 -49.43
N GLU A 453 -51.91 -0.93 -50.51
CA GLU A 453 -53.04 -1.10 -51.45
C GLU A 453 -54.36 -1.53 -50.78
N LYS A 454 -54.28 -2.22 -49.65
CA LYS A 454 -55.45 -2.70 -48.88
C LYS A 454 -55.86 -1.79 -47.73
N HIS A 455 -55.21 -0.64 -47.58
CA HIS A 455 -55.47 0.29 -46.48
C HIS A 455 -56.86 0.94 -46.59
N GLU A 456 -57.51 1.22 -45.46
CA GLU A 456 -58.86 1.81 -45.43
C GLU A 456 -58.85 3.23 -46.03
N LEU A 457 -57.85 4.03 -45.63
CA LEU A 457 -57.63 5.37 -46.15
C LEU A 457 -57.32 5.42 -47.65
N LEU A 458 -58.04 6.30 -48.34
CA LEU A 458 -57.91 6.55 -49.77
C LEU A 458 -56.55 7.18 -50.12
N GLU A 459 -56.07 8.15 -49.33
CA GLU A 459 -54.78 8.82 -49.57
C GLU A 459 -53.60 7.86 -49.38
N MET A 460 -53.70 6.88 -48.48
CA MET A 460 -52.70 5.82 -48.36
C MET A 460 -52.67 4.93 -49.61
N ARG A 461 -53.83 4.49 -50.10
CA ARG A 461 -53.92 3.74 -51.38
C ARG A 461 -53.40 4.55 -52.56
N ARG A 462 -53.57 5.87 -52.54
CA ARG A 462 -52.99 6.78 -53.52
C ARG A 462 -51.46 6.80 -53.46
N VAL A 463 -50.85 6.79 -52.27
CA VAL A 463 -49.41 6.61 -52.09
C VAL A 463 -48.96 5.24 -52.63
N ALA A 464 -49.73 4.16 -52.44
CA ALA A 464 -49.44 2.85 -53.04
C ALA A 464 -49.42 2.90 -54.59
N ALA A 465 -50.41 3.56 -55.20
CA ALA A 465 -50.44 3.78 -56.65
C ALA A 465 -49.23 4.61 -57.12
N TYR A 466 -48.81 5.60 -56.33
CA TYR A 466 -47.62 6.41 -56.59
C TYR A 466 -46.32 5.60 -56.49
N ILE A 467 -46.19 4.70 -55.51
CA ILE A 467 -45.04 3.79 -55.39
C ILE A 467 -44.97 2.85 -56.60
N TYR A 468 -46.10 2.24 -57.01
CA TYR A 468 -46.13 1.39 -58.21
C TYR A 468 -45.73 2.14 -59.47
N LYS A 469 -46.14 3.41 -59.59
CA LYS A 469 -45.74 4.30 -60.67
C LYS A 469 -44.23 4.54 -60.68
N LYS A 470 -43.62 4.84 -59.52
CA LYS A 470 -42.17 5.06 -59.38
C LYS A 470 -41.35 3.79 -59.65
N ALA A 471 -41.88 2.62 -59.29
CA ALA A 471 -41.26 1.32 -59.55
C ALA A 471 -41.45 0.79 -61.00
N GLY A 472 -42.08 1.58 -61.89
CA GLY A 472 -42.32 1.19 -63.29
C GLY A 472 -43.42 0.12 -63.48
N ARG A 473 -44.23 -0.15 -62.46
CA ARG A 473 -45.37 -1.09 -62.53
C ARG A 473 -46.67 -0.38 -62.88
N TRP A 474 -46.72 0.13 -64.12
CA TRP A 474 -47.82 0.94 -64.64
C TRP A 474 -49.18 0.25 -64.58
N LYS A 475 -49.25 -1.05 -64.94
CA LYS A 475 -50.48 -1.87 -64.91
C LYS A 475 -51.13 -1.92 -63.52
N GLN A 476 -50.32 -2.10 -62.47
CA GLN A 476 -50.80 -2.21 -61.10
C GLN A 476 -51.25 -0.84 -60.55
N SER A 477 -50.50 0.23 -60.85
CA SER A 477 -50.86 1.60 -60.49
C SER A 477 -52.19 2.05 -61.14
N ILE A 478 -52.38 1.76 -62.43
CA ILE A 478 -53.62 2.08 -63.16
C ILE A 478 -54.80 1.26 -62.63
N ALA A 479 -54.61 -0.03 -62.34
CA ALA A 479 -55.66 -0.87 -61.78
C ALA A 479 -56.14 -0.37 -60.40
N LEU A 480 -55.21 0.04 -59.53
CA LEU A 480 -55.55 0.61 -58.23
C LEU A 480 -56.27 1.95 -58.35
N SER A 481 -55.77 2.84 -59.22
CA SER A 481 -56.40 4.14 -59.50
C SER A 481 -57.81 4.00 -60.10
N LYS A 482 -58.04 2.98 -60.94
CA LYS A 482 -59.36 2.61 -61.48
C LYS A 482 -60.32 2.16 -60.36
N LYS A 483 -59.85 1.32 -59.44
CA LYS A 483 -60.63 0.79 -58.31
C LYS A 483 -61.06 1.89 -57.33
N ASP A 484 -60.16 2.84 -57.07
CA ASP A 484 -60.42 3.96 -56.16
C ASP A 484 -61.10 5.16 -56.84
N LYS A 485 -61.46 5.04 -58.13
CA LYS A 485 -62.12 6.06 -58.96
C LYS A 485 -61.32 7.37 -59.09
N HIS A 486 -59.99 7.31 -58.95
CA HIS A 486 -59.08 8.43 -59.16
C HIS A 486 -58.60 8.49 -60.59
N TYR A 487 -59.48 8.97 -61.46
CA TYR A 487 -59.25 8.98 -62.91
C TYR A 487 -58.13 9.92 -63.35
N ARG A 488 -57.90 11.03 -62.63
CA ARG A 488 -56.80 11.96 -62.93
C ARG A 488 -55.43 11.28 -62.80
N ASP A 489 -55.20 10.59 -61.68
CA ASP A 489 -53.93 9.92 -61.41
C ASP A 489 -53.72 8.72 -62.35
N ALA A 490 -54.81 8.03 -62.73
CA ALA A 490 -54.76 6.99 -63.76
C ALA A 490 -54.34 7.54 -65.14
N MET A 491 -54.88 8.69 -65.56
CA MET A 491 -54.52 9.35 -66.82
C MET A 491 -53.07 9.85 -66.81
N GLU A 492 -52.62 10.45 -65.71
CA GLU A 492 -51.22 10.90 -65.56
C GLU A 492 -50.25 9.71 -65.58
N THR A 493 -50.61 8.59 -64.95
CA THR A 493 -49.80 7.36 -64.95
C THR A 493 -49.73 6.72 -66.34
N ALA A 494 -50.86 6.64 -67.07
CA ALA A 494 -50.87 6.16 -68.45
C ALA A 494 -50.04 7.06 -69.37
N SER A 495 -50.17 8.39 -69.22
CA SER A 495 -49.36 9.35 -69.99
C SER A 495 -47.86 9.22 -69.73
N GLN A 496 -47.45 8.96 -68.48
CA GLN A 496 -46.04 8.79 -68.12
C GLN A 496 -45.47 7.42 -68.51
N SER A 497 -46.31 6.38 -68.62
CA SER A 497 -45.87 5.04 -69.02
C SER A 497 -45.33 4.97 -70.44
N GLY A 498 -45.83 5.83 -71.35
CA GLY A 498 -45.49 5.81 -72.78
C GLY A 498 -45.98 4.57 -73.55
N GLU A 499 -46.69 3.64 -72.89
CA GLU A 499 -47.20 2.42 -73.51
C GLU A 499 -48.57 2.66 -74.17
N ARG A 500 -48.65 2.44 -75.49
CA ARG A 500 -49.89 2.61 -76.26
C ARG A 500 -50.99 1.66 -75.83
N GLU A 501 -50.64 0.41 -75.50
CA GLU A 501 -51.58 -0.61 -75.04
C GLU A 501 -52.30 -0.18 -73.75
N LEU A 502 -51.57 0.36 -72.77
CA LEU A 502 -52.16 0.83 -71.51
C LEU A 502 -53.08 2.04 -71.69
N ALA A 503 -52.75 2.93 -72.61
CA ALA A 503 -53.60 4.07 -72.95
C ALA A 503 -54.91 3.62 -73.63
N GLU A 504 -54.82 2.67 -74.56
CA GLU A 504 -55.98 2.07 -75.22
C GLU A 504 -56.86 1.31 -74.20
N GLU A 505 -56.29 0.48 -73.33
CA GLU A 505 -57.00 -0.22 -72.24
C GLU A 505 -57.68 0.74 -71.24
N LEU A 506 -57.07 1.90 -70.98
CA LEU A 506 -57.67 2.93 -70.11
C LEU A 506 -58.84 3.64 -70.80
N LEU A 507 -58.73 3.92 -72.10
CA LEU A 507 -59.81 4.52 -72.90
C LEU A 507 -61.01 3.56 -73.05
N VAL A 508 -60.77 2.28 -73.32
CA VAL A 508 -61.83 1.26 -73.36
C VAL A 508 -62.57 1.19 -72.02
N TYR A 509 -61.83 1.19 -70.90
CA TYR A 509 -62.44 1.22 -69.57
C TYR A 509 -63.31 2.46 -69.33
N PHE A 510 -62.87 3.65 -69.77
CA PHE A 510 -63.69 4.86 -69.66
C PHE A 510 -64.97 4.78 -70.50
N ILE A 511 -64.89 4.23 -71.72
CA ILE A 511 -66.05 4.02 -72.60
C ILE A 511 -67.05 3.07 -71.94
N GLU A 512 -66.59 1.96 -71.35
CA GLU A 512 -67.44 1.00 -70.62
C GLU A 512 -68.06 1.58 -69.35
N GLN A 513 -67.31 2.38 -68.57
CA GLN A 513 -67.84 3.08 -67.39
C GLN A 513 -68.93 4.09 -67.78
N VAL A 514 -68.71 4.86 -68.85
CA VAL A 514 -69.70 5.82 -69.36
C VAL A 514 -70.95 5.08 -69.84
N LEU A 515 -70.80 3.99 -70.61
CA LEU A 515 -71.91 3.15 -71.07
C LEU A 515 -72.70 2.49 -69.94
N ASN A 516 -72.07 2.14 -68.82
CA ASN A 516 -72.74 1.58 -67.62
C ASN A 516 -73.37 2.64 -66.71
N SER A 517 -73.10 3.93 -66.95
CA SER A 517 -73.69 5.06 -66.21
C SER A 517 -74.88 5.71 -66.92
N PHE A 518 -75.12 5.33 -68.18
CA PHE A 518 -76.38 5.52 -68.91
C PHE A 518 -77.28 4.31 -68.71
#